data_AF-A0A722CCI0-F1
#
_entry.id   AF-A0A722CCI0-F1
#
_cell.length_a   1.000
_cell.length_b   1.000
_cell.length_c   1.000
_cell.angle_alpha   90.00
_cell.angle_beta   90.00
_cell.angle_gamma   90.00
#
_symmetry.space_group_name_H-M   'P 1'
#
loop_
_entity.id
_entity.type
_entity.pdbx_description
1 polymer ?
#
loop_
_entity_poly.entity_id
_entity_poly.type
_entity_poly.pdbx_seq_one_letter_code
_entity_poly.pdbx_strand_id
1 'polypeptide(L)'
;ALNNAPAVKNTVDLPTWEELTDIRDTLNTAIDKELSRTTSDALFLALRRVKADLNADINTRLEQSARIIQRTPDEVLPALVLAATWFDNAARDADIIRRNAITHPGFVPVIPLKVPVQ
;
A
#
# COMPACT_ATOMS: atom_id res chain seq x y z
N ALA A 1 -39.19 2.18 11.06
CA ALA A 1 -37.84 1.73 11.44
C ALA A 1 -36.89 2.13 10.32
N LEU A 2 -35.79 2.81 10.65
CA LEU A 2 -34.81 3.29 9.66
C LEU A 2 -33.92 2.12 9.22
N ASN A 3 -33.91 1.82 7.93
CA ASN A 3 -33.04 0.82 7.31
C ASN A 3 -31.59 1.31 7.36
N ASN A 4 -30.82 0.82 8.32
CA ASN A 4 -29.37 0.99 8.34
C ASN A 4 -28.71 -0.28 7.78
N ALA A 5 -28.76 -0.44 6.45
CA ALA A 5 -27.92 -1.43 5.79
C ALA A 5 -26.47 -0.94 5.91
N PRO A 6 -25.53 -1.75 6.42
CA PRO A 6 -24.14 -1.34 6.48
C PRO A 6 -23.65 -1.10 5.05
N ALA A 7 -23.22 0.13 4.75
CA ALA A 7 -22.47 0.42 3.55
C ALA A 7 -21.22 -0.46 3.56
N VAL A 8 -21.16 -1.46 2.67
CA VAL A 8 -19.95 -2.24 2.42
C VAL A 8 -18.92 -1.27 1.88
N LYS A 9 -18.08 -0.73 2.77
CA LYS A 9 -16.86 -0.04 2.37
C LYS A 9 -15.99 -1.14 1.78
N ASN A 10 -15.95 -1.24 0.46
CA ASN A 10 -14.85 -1.89 -0.23
C ASN A 10 -13.62 -1.05 0.06
N THR A 11 -13.00 -1.25 1.22
CA THR A 11 -11.63 -0.85 1.44
C THR A 11 -10.84 -1.72 0.49
N VAL A 12 -10.56 -1.20 -0.71
CA VAL A 12 -9.54 -1.77 -1.58
C VAL A 12 -8.28 -1.78 -0.72
N ASP A 13 -7.94 -2.95 -0.19
CA ASP A 13 -6.74 -3.09 0.61
C ASP A 13 -5.57 -2.78 -0.33
N LEU A 14 -4.79 -1.78 0.05
CA LEU A 14 -3.68 -1.36 -0.80
C LEU A 14 -2.61 -2.44 -0.66
N PRO A 15 -2.11 -3.02 -1.76
CA PRO A 15 -1.11 -4.07 -1.69
C PRO A 15 0.12 -3.56 -0.95
N THR A 16 0.63 -4.40 -0.07
CA THR A 16 1.85 -4.18 0.70
C THR A 16 3.07 -4.15 -0.23
N TRP A 17 4.22 -3.70 0.29
CA TRP A 17 5.46 -3.68 -0.47
C TRP A 17 5.88 -5.08 -0.97
N GLU A 18 5.72 -6.09 -0.11
CA GLU A 18 6.03 -7.48 -0.44
C GLU A 18 5.10 -8.00 -1.52
N GLU A 19 3.79 -7.74 -1.43
CA GLU A 19 2.81 -8.11 -2.45
C GLU A 19 3.08 -7.40 -3.78
N LEU A 20 3.42 -6.11 -3.78
CA LEU A 20 3.78 -5.38 -5.00
C LEU A 20 5.05 -5.94 -5.66
N THR A 21 6.01 -6.37 -4.85
CA THR A 21 7.24 -7.02 -5.32
C THR A 21 6.95 -8.39 -5.95
N ASP A 22 6.13 -9.21 -5.29
CA ASP A 22 5.71 -10.52 -5.78
C ASP A 22 4.88 -10.42 -7.08
N ILE A 23 3.96 -9.45 -7.14
CA ILE A 23 3.19 -9.14 -8.34
C ILE A 23 4.11 -8.76 -9.51
N ARG A 24 5.08 -7.87 -9.26
CA ARG A 24 6.06 -7.45 -10.28
C ARG A 24 6.83 -8.64 -10.83
N ASP A 25 7.34 -9.49 -9.96
CA ASP A 25 8.20 -10.61 -10.34
C ASP A 25 7.41 -11.69 -11.07
N THR A 26 6.19 -11.98 -10.62
CA THR A 26 5.25 -12.88 -11.28
C THR A 26 4.89 -12.40 -12.69
N LEU A 27 4.53 -11.12 -12.83
CA LEU A 27 4.13 -10.56 -14.12
C LEU A 27 5.30 -10.42 -15.08
N ASN A 28 6.49 -10.02 -14.61
CA ASN A 28 7.69 -10.01 -15.44
C ASN A 28 8.05 -11.41 -15.94
N THR A 29 7.99 -12.41 -15.08
CA THR A 29 8.23 -13.82 -15.46
C THR A 29 7.25 -14.29 -16.54
N ALA A 30 5.96 -13.95 -16.39
CA ALA A 30 4.94 -14.29 -17.38
C ALA A 30 5.19 -13.60 -18.73
N ILE A 31 5.51 -12.30 -18.71
CA ILE A 31 5.80 -11.54 -19.94
C ILE A 31 7.07 -12.05 -20.63
N ASP A 32 8.11 -12.38 -19.88
CA ASP A 32 9.36 -12.93 -20.44
C ASP A 32 9.14 -14.29 -21.10
N LYS A 33 8.28 -15.13 -20.50
CA LYS A 33 7.85 -16.39 -21.11
C LYS A 33 7.15 -16.18 -22.44
N GLU A 34 6.22 -15.23 -22.53
CA GLU A 34 5.53 -14.92 -23.78
C GLU A 34 6.45 -14.25 -24.82
N LEU A 35 7.37 -13.39 -24.40
CA LEU A 35 8.41 -12.81 -25.26
C LEU A 35 9.32 -13.88 -25.89
N SER A 36 9.60 -14.98 -25.18
CA SER A 36 10.40 -16.09 -25.75
C SER A 36 9.65 -16.94 -26.78
N ARG A 37 8.33 -16.84 -26.83
CA ARG A 37 7.45 -17.66 -27.67
C ARG A 37 6.91 -16.91 -28.88
N THR A 38 6.92 -15.58 -28.84
CA THR A 38 6.42 -14.77 -29.94
C THR A 38 7.33 -14.86 -31.16
N THR A 39 6.72 -15.03 -32.33
CA THR A 39 7.37 -14.96 -33.64
C THR A 39 6.99 -13.70 -34.42
N SER A 40 6.12 -12.86 -33.85
CA SER A 40 5.67 -11.60 -34.44
C SER A 40 6.41 -10.43 -33.79
N ASP A 41 7.08 -9.63 -34.62
CA ASP A 41 7.78 -8.42 -34.19
C ASP A 41 6.83 -7.40 -33.56
N ALA A 42 5.63 -7.24 -34.14
CA ALA A 42 4.61 -6.34 -33.61
C ALA A 42 4.17 -6.76 -32.20
N LEU A 43 3.94 -8.05 -31.98
CA LEU A 43 3.60 -8.57 -30.66
C LEU A 43 4.78 -8.46 -29.68
N PHE A 44 6.00 -8.71 -30.14
CA PHE A 44 7.21 -8.56 -29.33
C PHE A 44 7.36 -7.11 -28.80
N LEU A 45 7.19 -6.12 -29.69
CA LEU A 45 7.25 -4.71 -29.32
C LEU A 45 6.12 -4.32 -28.35
N ALA A 46 4.90 -4.83 -28.57
CA ALA A 46 3.79 -4.59 -27.66
C ALA A 46 4.05 -5.15 -26.26
N LEU A 47 4.51 -6.41 -26.15
CA LEU A 47 4.86 -7.03 -24.87
C LEU A 47 6.02 -6.32 -24.17
N ARG A 48 7.03 -5.85 -24.92
CA ARG A 48 8.12 -5.03 -24.38
C ARG A 48 7.62 -3.72 -23.78
N ARG A 49 6.67 -3.07 -24.45
CA ARG A 49 6.05 -1.84 -23.94
C ARG A 49 5.24 -2.10 -22.67
N VAL A 50 4.42 -3.15 -22.66
CA VAL A 50 3.67 -3.56 -21.46
C VAL A 50 4.61 -3.83 -20.29
N LYS A 51 5.74 -4.53 -20.52
CA LYS A 51 6.75 -4.76 -19.47
C LYS A 51 7.32 -3.45 -18.92
N ALA A 52 7.64 -2.48 -19.79
CA ALA A 52 8.16 -1.19 -19.36
C ALA A 52 7.12 -0.39 -18.55
N ASP A 53 5.90 -0.27 -19.08
CA ASP A 53 4.80 0.48 -18.46
C ASP A 53 4.42 -0.13 -17.10
N LEU A 54 4.36 -1.47 -17.01
CA LEU A 54 4.11 -2.18 -15.76
C LEU A 54 5.19 -1.94 -14.72
N ASN A 55 6.46 -2.02 -15.10
CA ASN A 55 7.55 -1.79 -14.14
C ASN A 55 7.57 -0.34 -13.66
N ALA A 56 7.22 0.63 -14.52
CA ALA A 56 7.09 2.03 -14.12
C ALA A 56 5.93 2.26 -13.14
N ASP A 57 4.76 1.68 -13.40
CA ASP A 57 3.59 1.77 -12.50
C ASP A 57 3.89 1.13 -11.14
N ILE A 58 4.45 -0.09 -11.12
CA ILE A 58 4.77 -0.77 -9.86
C ILE A 58 5.87 -0.04 -9.10
N ASN A 59 6.89 0.50 -9.77
CA ASN A 59 7.91 1.31 -9.08
C ASN A 59 7.30 2.56 -8.42
N THR A 60 6.38 3.24 -9.09
CA THR A 60 5.65 4.39 -8.52
C THR A 60 4.89 3.98 -7.26
N ARG A 61 4.22 2.82 -7.28
CA ARG A 61 3.48 2.28 -6.12
C ARG A 61 4.42 1.78 -5.02
N LEU A 62 5.56 1.21 -5.38
CA LEU A 62 6.59 0.80 -4.43
C LEU A 62 7.19 2.02 -3.73
N GLU A 63 7.46 3.13 -4.42
CA GLU A 63 7.92 4.37 -3.79
C GLU A 63 6.92 4.91 -2.77
N GLN A 64 5.62 4.81 -3.09
CA GLN A 64 4.53 5.15 -2.18
C GLN A 64 4.42 4.15 -1.00
N SER A 65 4.76 2.88 -1.22
CA SER A 65 4.68 1.81 -0.21
C SER A 65 5.96 1.63 0.63
N ALA A 66 7.14 2.06 0.14
CA ALA A 66 8.47 1.70 0.67
C ALA A 66 8.93 2.56 1.85
N ARG A 67 8.19 3.60 2.19
CA ARG A 67 8.57 4.50 3.26
C ARG A 67 7.81 4.14 4.53
N ILE A 68 8.05 2.99 5.14
CA ILE A 68 7.50 2.65 6.46
C ILE A 68 8.64 2.65 7.48
N ILE A 69 8.52 3.48 8.51
CA ILE A 69 9.40 3.51 9.67
C ILE A 69 8.63 3.04 10.91
N GLN A 70 9.37 2.67 11.95
CA GLN A 70 8.80 2.43 13.26
C GLN A 70 8.88 3.71 14.09
N ARG A 71 7.74 4.14 14.64
CA ARG A 71 7.68 5.19 15.66
C ARG A 71 6.90 4.66 16.86
N THR A 72 7.39 4.93 18.06
CA THR A 72 6.72 4.55 19.31
C THR A 72 6.10 5.80 19.93
N PRO A 73 4.80 5.81 20.25
CA PRO A 73 4.20 6.88 21.05
C PRO A 73 4.86 6.96 22.43
N ASP A 74 5.02 8.16 23.00
CA ASP A 74 5.56 8.30 24.36
C ASP A 74 4.54 7.92 25.45
N GLU A 75 3.25 8.05 25.14
CA GLU A 75 2.13 7.70 26.02
C GLU A 75 0.92 7.20 25.21
N VAL A 76 -0.14 6.75 25.90
CA VAL A 76 -1.37 6.29 25.25
C VAL A 76 -2.15 7.49 24.73
N LEU A 77 -2.16 7.68 23.40
CA LEU A 77 -2.82 8.81 22.74
C LEU A 77 -3.83 8.32 21.68
N PRO A 78 -4.83 9.15 21.33
CA PRO A 78 -5.66 8.89 20.16
C PRO A 78 -4.84 8.90 18.86
N ALA A 79 -5.19 8.03 17.92
CA ALA A 79 -4.56 7.97 16.59
C ALA A 79 -4.62 9.32 15.85
N LEU A 80 -5.69 10.09 16.05
CA LEU A 80 -5.86 11.44 15.52
C LEU A 80 -4.77 12.40 16.01
N VAL A 81 -4.44 12.34 17.30
CA VAL A 81 -3.40 13.18 17.92
C VAL A 81 -2.03 12.76 17.40
N LEU A 82 -1.76 11.45 17.35
CA LEU A 82 -0.51 10.93 16.79
C LEU A 82 -0.32 11.35 15.32
N ALA A 83 -1.38 11.31 14.51
CA ALA A 83 -1.32 11.72 13.11
C ALA A 83 -1.04 13.22 12.95
N ALA A 84 -1.71 14.07 13.76
CA ALA A 84 -1.44 15.50 13.78
C ALA A 84 0.03 15.78 14.17
N THR A 85 0.54 15.14 15.21
CA THR A 85 1.91 15.37 15.70
C THR A 85 2.98 14.83 14.74
N TRP A 86 2.79 13.64 14.17
CA TRP A 86 3.82 12.96 13.38
C TRP A 86 3.85 13.37 11.91
N PHE A 87 2.74 13.86 11.37
CA PHE A 87 2.58 14.17 9.95
C PHE A 87 2.10 15.59 9.67
N ASP A 88 1.86 16.40 10.71
CA ASP A 88 1.19 17.70 10.59
C ASP A 88 -0.17 17.60 9.86
N ASN A 89 -0.82 16.44 9.97
CA ASN A 89 -2.07 16.13 9.29
C ASN A 89 -2.87 15.07 10.05
N ALA A 90 -3.88 15.53 10.79
CA ALA A 90 -4.77 14.67 11.58
C ALA A 90 -5.55 13.66 10.73
N ALA A 91 -5.83 13.94 9.45
CA ALA A 91 -6.58 13.04 8.56
C ALA A 91 -5.81 11.75 8.20
N ARG A 92 -4.57 11.62 8.65
CA ARG A 92 -3.73 10.43 8.47
C ARG A 92 -3.88 9.38 9.57
N ASP A 93 -4.77 9.59 10.52
CA ASP A 93 -5.06 8.66 11.61
C ASP A 93 -5.52 7.29 11.10
N ALA A 94 -6.32 7.25 10.04
CA ALA A 94 -6.76 6.02 9.38
C ALA A 94 -5.60 5.15 8.86
N ASP A 95 -4.46 5.75 8.50
CA ASP A 95 -3.27 5.01 8.10
C ASP A 95 -2.59 4.35 9.31
N ILE A 96 -2.47 5.06 10.43
CA ILE A 96 -1.92 4.53 11.68
C ILE A 96 -2.77 3.34 12.16
N ILE A 97 -4.09 3.50 12.16
CA ILE A 97 -5.05 2.49 12.64
C ILE A 97 -4.97 1.22 11.79
N ARG A 98 -5.09 1.34 10.46
CA ARG A 98 -5.12 0.19 9.56
C ARG A 98 -3.80 -0.58 9.57
N ARG A 99 -2.66 0.12 9.54
CA ARG A 99 -1.34 -0.52 9.43
C ARG A 99 -0.88 -1.26 10.68
N ASN A 100 -1.42 -0.88 11.84
CA ASN A 100 -1.04 -1.44 13.14
C ASN A 100 -2.16 -2.26 13.78
N ALA A 101 -3.26 -2.51 13.05
CA ALA A 101 -4.43 -3.22 13.53
C ALA A 101 -4.93 -2.68 14.90
N ILE A 102 -5.00 -1.35 15.03
CA ILE A 102 -5.43 -0.71 16.28
C ILE A 102 -6.93 -0.94 16.49
N THR A 103 -7.29 -1.66 17.55
CA THR A 103 -8.69 -1.96 17.90
C THR A 103 -9.47 -0.73 18.33
N HIS A 104 -8.85 0.17 19.10
CA HIS A 104 -9.50 1.36 19.64
C HIS A 104 -8.76 2.63 19.24
N PRO A 105 -9.26 3.41 18.26
CA PRO A 105 -8.60 4.62 17.76
C PRO A 105 -8.33 5.69 18.83
N GLY A 106 -9.12 5.72 19.91
CA GLY A 106 -8.91 6.65 21.03
C GLY A 106 -7.80 6.24 22.01
N PHE A 107 -7.28 5.01 21.90
CA PHE A 107 -6.34 4.41 22.84
C PHE A 107 -5.27 3.62 22.08
N VAL A 108 -4.33 4.32 21.43
CA VAL A 108 -3.20 3.68 20.75
C VAL A 108 -2.14 3.32 21.80
N PRO A 109 -1.71 2.05 21.91
CA PRO A 109 -0.73 1.63 22.91
C PRO A 109 0.69 2.11 22.60
N VAL A 110 1.51 2.21 23.65
CA VAL A 110 2.94 2.54 23.61
C VAL A 110 3.74 1.33 23.13
N ILE A 111 3.63 1.03 21.84
CA ILE A 111 4.38 -0.03 21.15
C ILE A 111 4.94 0.53 19.84
N PRO A 112 5.96 -0.08 19.23
CA PRO A 112 6.44 0.34 17.92
C PRO A 112 5.33 0.25 16.87
N LEU A 113 4.97 1.38 16.29
CA LEU A 113 3.96 1.49 15.23
C LEU A 113 4.64 1.63 13.87
N LYS A 114 4.19 0.86 12.89
CA LYS A 114 4.50 1.01 11.48
C LYS A 114 3.79 2.24 10.94
N VAL A 115 4.56 3.25 10.57
CA VAL A 115 4.04 4.51 10.04
C VAL A 115 4.79 4.94 8.79
N PRO A 116 4.10 5.61 7.84
CA PRO A 116 4.75 6.13 6.65
C PRO A 116 5.80 7.21 6.98
N VAL A 117 6.88 7.31 6.21
CA VAL A 117 7.79 8.48 6.29
C VAL A 117 7.02 9.70 5.77
N GLN A 118 7.29 10.85 6.39
CA GLN A 118 6.70 12.15 6.06
C GLN A 118 6.89 12.51 4.57
#